data_AF-A0A1Y3NLW0-F1
#
_entry.id   AF-A0A1Y3NLW0-F1
#
_cell.length_a   1.000
_cell.length_b   1.000
_cell.length_c   1.000
_cell.angle_alpha   90.00
_cell.angle_beta   90.00
_cell.angle_gamma   90.00
#
_symmetry.space_group_name_H-M   'P 1'
#
loop_
_entity.id
_entity.type
_entity.pdbx_description
1 polymer ?
#
loop_
_entity_poly.entity_id
_entity_poly.type
_entity_poly.pdbx_seq_one_letter_code
_entity_poly.pdbx_strand_id
1 'polypeptide(L)'
;WFGLPGEQSLTLTDDAKEALTKKLYRYDCVPVFVDQEQFNGHYNQVCKQIIWKAFHYQLPEYPKSANKEQQWWNDYKEVNEKFAEVIVKHYKPGDIIWVNDYHLMFLPKILRKLIPNAAIGFFLHIPFPSSEIVRCIYAREQILEGLLGADLVGFQTYSFMRHFISTVSRLLGYEATPNGIQLENSVVSVGIFPIGIDIDAINEKRRDKKVIDIEKNLLEKYAGMKLIIGRDKNDYVKGVRHKLASFEKFLKTYPEWIGKVVLIQVALSTVEQNELECQVSNLVARINSRFGSLGYTPVVYLQQDIPYEQYLALLTVN
;
A
#
# COMPACT_ATOMS: atom_id res chain seq x y z
N TRP A 1 11.92 15.22 1.96
CA TRP A 1 11.19 13.95 2.20
C TRP A 1 11.63 13.35 3.52
N PHE A 2 10.72 13.06 4.46
CA PHE A 2 11.03 12.36 5.71
C PHE A 2 10.57 10.90 5.61
N GLY A 3 11.42 9.93 5.97
CA GLY A 3 11.05 8.52 5.80
C GLY A 3 12.02 7.53 6.44
N LEU A 4 11.54 6.30 6.65
CA LEU A 4 12.35 5.20 7.13
C LEU A 4 13.16 4.60 5.96
N PRO A 5 14.50 4.44 6.06
CA PRO A 5 15.34 3.99 4.94
C PRO A 5 15.21 2.52 4.51
N GLY A 6 14.17 1.81 4.99
CA GLY A 6 13.93 0.38 4.77
C GLY A 6 14.41 -0.52 5.92
N GLU A 7 14.00 -1.79 5.91
CA GLU A 7 14.29 -2.78 6.96
C GLU A 7 15.78 -3.00 7.21
N GLN A 8 16.61 -2.85 6.17
CA GLN A 8 18.06 -2.96 6.29
C GLN A 8 18.66 -1.89 7.22
N SER A 9 17.92 -0.79 7.48
CA SER A 9 18.38 0.27 8.37
C SER A 9 18.28 -0.08 9.86
N LEU A 10 17.51 -1.13 10.21
CA LEU A 10 17.22 -1.52 11.60
C LEU A 10 18.45 -2.09 12.32
N THR A 11 19.43 -2.62 11.57
CA THR A 11 20.65 -3.25 12.10
C THR A 11 21.90 -2.39 11.90
N LEU A 12 21.76 -1.16 11.41
CA LEU A 12 22.90 -0.27 11.17
C LEU A 12 23.51 0.23 12.50
N THR A 13 24.84 0.28 12.53
CA THR A 13 25.59 0.99 13.57
C THR A 13 25.35 2.50 13.46
N ASP A 14 25.61 3.25 14.53
CA ASP A 14 25.37 4.69 14.53
C ASP A 14 26.25 5.43 13.51
N ASP A 15 27.52 5.03 13.33
CA ASP A 15 28.39 5.55 12.27
C ASP A 15 27.79 5.32 10.87
N ALA A 16 27.18 4.15 10.64
CA ALA A 16 26.54 3.83 9.37
C ALA A 16 25.25 4.64 9.16
N LYS A 17 24.46 4.89 10.23
CA LYS A 17 23.29 5.78 10.18
C LYS A 17 23.69 7.20 9.83
N GLU A 18 24.79 7.71 10.41
CA GLU A 18 25.31 9.04 10.07
C GLU A 18 25.76 9.13 8.61
N ALA A 19 26.52 8.14 8.13
CA ALA A 19 26.96 8.08 6.75
C ALA A 19 25.77 8.04 5.77
N LEU A 20 24.75 7.24 6.08
CA LEU A 20 23.51 7.17 5.30
C LEU A 20 22.76 8.51 5.31
N THR A 21 22.66 9.16 6.47
CA THR A 21 22.03 10.48 6.62
C THR A 21 22.70 11.52 5.74
N LYS A 22 24.03 11.60 5.76
CA LYS A 22 24.81 12.51 4.89
C LYS A 22 24.57 12.24 3.41
N LYS A 23 24.39 10.98 3.02
CA LYS A 23 24.08 10.60 1.62
C LYS A 23 22.66 11.01 1.24
N LEU A 24 21.68 10.78 2.09
CA LEU A 24 20.27 11.08 1.84
C LEU A 24 19.97 12.58 1.79
N TYR A 25 20.68 13.40 2.59
CA TYR A 25 20.55 14.87 2.51
C TYR A 25 20.89 15.44 1.15
N ARG A 26 21.71 14.77 0.32
CA ARG A 26 21.99 15.21 -1.05
C ARG A 26 20.78 15.09 -1.99
N TYR A 27 19.73 14.40 -1.56
CA TYR A 27 18.48 14.19 -2.29
C TYR A 27 17.28 14.82 -1.55
N ASP A 28 17.53 15.76 -0.62
CA ASP A 28 16.51 16.36 0.25
C ASP A 28 15.72 15.31 1.05
N CYS A 29 16.36 14.19 1.36
CA CYS A 29 15.79 13.10 2.15
C CYS A 29 16.37 13.11 3.56
N VAL A 30 15.48 13.08 4.55
CA VAL A 30 15.81 13.04 5.97
C VAL A 30 15.37 11.69 6.53
N PRO A 31 16.31 10.80 6.92
CA PRO A 31 15.96 9.50 7.44
C PRO A 31 15.37 9.60 8.85
N VAL A 32 14.37 8.77 9.14
CA VAL A 32 13.86 8.51 10.49
C VAL A 32 14.25 7.08 10.86
N PHE A 33 15.06 6.93 11.90
CA PHE A 33 15.52 5.63 12.37
C PHE A 33 14.65 5.14 13.53
N VAL A 34 14.29 3.86 13.48
CA VAL A 34 13.54 3.15 14.52
C VAL A 34 14.29 1.86 14.84
N ASP A 35 14.05 1.29 16.01
CA ASP A 35 14.62 -0.01 16.35
C ASP A 35 13.78 -1.18 15.78
N GLN A 36 14.33 -2.39 15.88
CA GLN A 36 13.72 -3.59 15.33
C GLN A 36 12.38 -3.95 16.00
N GLU A 37 12.24 -3.69 17.30
CA GLU A 37 11.06 -4.02 18.08
C GLU A 37 9.90 -3.08 17.71
N GLN A 38 10.18 -1.77 17.69
CA GLN A 38 9.25 -0.74 17.22
C GLN A 38 8.82 -0.97 15.78
N PHE A 39 9.77 -1.28 14.88
CA PHE A 39 9.44 -1.58 13.49
C PHE A 39 8.48 -2.77 13.41
N ASN A 40 8.75 -3.84 14.16
CA ASN A 40 7.89 -5.01 14.16
C ASN A 40 6.48 -4.67 14.69
N GLY A 41 6.38 -4.03 15.86
CA GLY A 41 5.08 -3.65 16.44
C GLY A 41 4.30 -2.68 15.56
N HIS A 42 4.93 -1.63 15.05
CA HIS A 42 4.33 -0.63 14.16
C HIS A 42 3.98 -1.21 12.78
N TYR A 43 4.98 -1.67 12.02
CA TYR A 43 4.81 -1.99 10.60
C TYR A 43 4.23 -3.39 10.40
N ASN A 44 4.85 -4.42 10.98
CA ASN A 44 4.42 -5.80 10.73
C ASN A 44 3.11 -6.13 11.44
N GLN A 45 2.87 -5.59 12.64
CA GLN A 45 1.67 -5.91 13.42
C GLN A 45 0.54 -4.90 13.18
N VAL A 46 0.66 -3.66 13.68
CA VAL A 46 -0.44 -2.68 13.60
C VAL A 46 -0.78 -2.31 12.15
N CYS A 47 0.23 -1.96 11.35
CA CYS A 47 -0.01 -1.54 9.97
C CYS A 47 -0.54 -2.69 9.10
N LYS A 48 0.12 -3.86 9.13
CA LYS A 48 -0.20 -4.97 8.21
C LYS A 48 -1.27 -5.95 8.73
N GLN A 49 -1.25 -6.35 10.00
CA GLN A 49 -2.25 -7.29 10.52
C GLN A 49 -3.57 -6.61 10.93
N ILE A 50 -3.52 -5.35 11.36
CA ILE A 50 -4.71 -4.67 11.89
C ILE A 50 -5.28 -3.70 10.85
N ILE A 51 -4.56 -2.62 10.55
CA ILE A 51 -5.09 -1.51 9.73
C ILE A 51 -5.30 -1.97 8.28
N TRP A 52 -4.31 -2.60 7.65
CA TRP A 52 -4.41 -3.05 6.27
C TRP A 52 -5.57 -4.03 6.07
N LYS A 53 -5.72 -5.05 6.93
CA LYS A 53 -6.84 -5.99 6.87
C LYS A 53 -8.18 -5.30 7.07
N ALA A 54 -8.33 -4.51 8.14
CA ALA A 54 -9.56 -3.77 8.43
C ALA A 54 -9.97 -2.87 7.25
N PHE A 55 -9.03 -2.09 6.73
CA PHE A 55 -9.34 -1.09 5.70
C PHE A 55 -9.64 -1.74 4.34
N HIS A 56 -9.25 -3.01 4.14
CA HIS A 56 -9.64 -3.83 3.00
C HIS A 56 -10.79 -4.81 3.30
N TYR A 57 -11.60 -4.50 4.32
CA TYR A 57 -12.82 -5.26 4.67
C TYR A 57 -12.54 -6.72 5.04
N GLN A 58 -11.35 -7.00 5.56
CA GLN A 58 -10.99 -8.27 6.19
C GLN A 58 -11.01 -8.09 7.71
N LEU A 59 -11.40 -9.14 8.44
CA LEU A 59 -11.36 -9.09 9.89
C LEU A 59 -9.89 -8.97 10.36
N PRO A 60 -9.56 -8.01 11.24
CA PRO A 60 -8.23 -7.86 11.78
C PRO A 60 -7.80 -9.10 12.57
N GLU A 61 -6.52 -9.43 12.50
CA GLU A 61 -5.95 -10.48 13.34
C GLU A 61 -5.31 -9.87 14.58
N TYR A 62 -5.97 -10.05 15.72
CA TYR A 62 -5.50 -9.58 17.00
C TYR A 62 -4.66 -10.64 17.73
N PRO A 63 -3.69 -10.22 18.55
CA PRO A 63 -3.04 -11.15 19.45
C PRO A 63 -4.06 -11.62 20.48
N LYS A 64 -3.93 -12.87 20.95
CA LYS A 64 -4.79 -13.42 21.99
C LYS A 64 -4.67 -12.70 23.35
N SER A 65 -3.67 -11.82 23.51
CA SER A 65 -3.35 -11.12 24.75
C SER A 65 -3.57 -9.62 24.59
N ALA A 66 -4.42 -9.05 25.45
CA ALA A 66 -4.70 -7.61 25.49
C ALA A 66 -3.44 -6.77 25.77
N ASN A 67 -2.53 -7.26 26.62
CA ASN A 67 -1.25 -6.57 26.88
C ASN A 67 -0.40 -6.45 25.62
N LYS A 68 -0.42 -7.48 24.76
CA LYS A 68 0.33 -7.49 23.51
C LYS A 68 -0.27 -6.55 22.47
N GLU A 69 -1.60 -6.49 22.39
CA GLU A 69 -2.32 -5.53 21.56
C GLU A 69 -2.00 -4.08 21.97
N GLN A 70 -1.99 -3.80 23.28
CA GLN A 70 -1.61 -2.50 23.81
C GLN A 70 -0.15 -2.15 23.50
N GLN A 71 0.77 -3.11 23.65
CA GLN A 71 2.19 -2.90 23.31
C GLN A 71 2.36 -2.54 21.83
N TRP A 72 1.74 -3.31 20.92
CA TRP A 72 1.81 -3.03 19.47
C TRP A 72 1.31 -1.63 19.13
N TRP A 73 0.24 -1.19 19.80
CA TRP A 73 -0.26 0.16 19.62
C TRP A 73 0.68 1.23 20.20
N ASN A 74 1.36 0.96 21.32
CA ASN A 74 2.40 1.85 21.84
C ASN A 74 3.57 1.97 20.84
N ASP A 75 4.05 0.87 20.29
CA ASP A 75 5.08 0.86 19.25
C ASP A 75 4.64 1.70 18.04
N TYR A 76 3.36 1.62 17.64
CA TYR A 76 2.82 2.44 16.56
C TYR A 76 2.89 3.94 16.87
N LYS A 77 2.55 4.36 18.09
CA LYS A 77 2.66 5.76 18.52
C LYS A 77 4.11 6.21 18.60
N GLU A 78 5.00 5.42 19.19
CA GLU A 78 6.42 5.76 19.33
C GLU A 78 7.08 6.03 17.96
N VAL A 79 6.77 5.22 16.95
CA VAL A 79 7.24 5.48 15.59
C VAL A 79 6.70 6.81 15.06
N ASN A 80 5.41 7.10 15.25
CA ASN A 80 4.83 8.39 14.86
C ASN A 80 5.47 9.58 15.63
N GLU A 81 5.81 9.40 16.90
CA GLU A 81 6.52 10.40 17.72
C GLU A 81 7.92 10.66 17.19
N LYS A 82 8.69 9.62 16.82
CA LYS A 82 10.00 9.77 16.19
C LYS A 82 9.93 10.54 14.87
N PHE A 83 8.91 10.28 14.05
CA PHE A 83 8.66 11.08 12.85
C PHE A 83 8.40 12.55 13.21
N ALA A 84 7.55 12.82 14.21
CA ALA A 84 7.25 14.16 14.66
C ALA A 84 8.49 14.91 15.15
N GLU A 85 9.33 14.27 15.97
CA GLU A 85 10.58 14.85 16.48
C GLU A 85 11.53 15.28 15.36
N VAL A 86 11.71 14.43 14.35
CA VAL A 86 12.59 14.73 13.21
C VAL A 86 12.00 15.85 12.36
N ILE A 87 10.68 15.84 12.11
CA ILE A 87 10.00 16.88 11.33
C ILE A 87 10.10 18.24 12.04
N VAL A 88 9.81 18.30 13.34
CA VAL A 88 9.83 19.55 14.12
C VAL A 88 11.22 20.19 14.13
N LYS A 89 12.29 19.39 14.17
CA LYS A 89 13.68 19.90 14.08
C LYS A 89 14.00 20.60 12.75
N HIS A 90 13.28 20.27 11.68
CA HIS A 90 13.50 20.81 10.33
C HIS A 90 12.44 21.84 9.91
N TYR A 91 11.31 21.89 10.62
CA TYR A 91 10.20 22.77 10.30
C TYR A 91 10.58 24.24 10.45
N LYS A 92 10.17 25.05 9.46
CA LYS A 92 10.22 26.51 9.52
C LYS A 92 8.80 27.07 9.43
N PRO A 93 8.50 28.19 10.13
CA PRO A 93 7.20 28.84 10.02
C PRO A 93 6.81 29.11 8.56
N GLY A 94 5.65 28.60 8.15
CA GLY A 94 5.15 28.72 6.79
C GLY A 94 5.33 27.45 5.94
N ASP A 95 6.10 26.47 6.40
CA ASP A 95 6.20 25.18 5.71
C ASP A 95 4.85 24.42 5.74
N ILE A 96 4.58 23.68 4.67
CA ILE A 96 3.42 22.78 4.57
C ILE A 96 3.90 21.35 4.82
N ILE A 97 3.29 20.68 5.80
CA ILE A 97 3.58 19.29 6.13
C ILE A 97 2.52 18.41 5.48
N TRP A 98 2.94 17.52 4.58
CA TRP A 98 2.04 16.55 3.94
C TRP A 98 2.36 15.12 4.37
N VAL A 99 1.51 14.58 5.24
CA VAL A 99 1.60 13.23 5.78
C VAL A 99 0.91 12.24 4.84
N ASN A 100 1.57 11.11 4.56
CA ASN A 100 1.10 10.13 3.60
C ASN A 100 0.86 8.76 4.26
N ASP A 101 -0.34 8.25 4.02
CA ASP A 101 -0.77 6.87 4.23
C ASP A 101 -0.96 6.39 5.68
N TYR A 102 -1.54 5.20 5.77
CA TYR A 102 -2.06 4.60 7.01
C TYR A 102 -1.00 4.31 8.10
N HIS A 103 0.29 4.33 7.75
CA HIS A 103 1.39 4.12 8.68
C HIS A 103 1.56 5.30 9.65
N LEU A 104 1.09 6.49 9.27
CA LEU A 104 1.33 7.74 9.97
C LEU A 104 0.01 8.46 10.34
N MET A 105 -1.08 7.72 10.59
CA MET A 105 -2.39 8.33 10.90
C MET A 105 -2.41 9.06 12.23
N PHE A 106 -1.49 8.74 13.15
CA PHE A 106 -1.40 9.40 14.45
C PHE A 106 -0.50 10.64 14.44
N LEU A 107 0.36 10.77 13.44
CA LEU A 107 1.33 11.85 13.29
C LEU A 107 0.70 13.26 13.25
N PRO A 108 -0.43 13.52 12.55
CA PRO A 108 -0.99 14.88 12.48
C PRO A 108 -1.36 15.43 13.85
N LYS A 109 -1.94 14.61 14.74
CA LYS A 109 -2.26 14.99 16.13
C LYS A 109 -1.01 15.38 16.93
N ILE A 110 0.06 14.60 16.80
CA ILE A 110 1.33 14.89 17.49
C ILE A 110 1.92 16.21 16.98
N LEU A 111 1.98 16.38 15.65
CA LEU A 111 2.51 17.59 15.03
C LEU A 111 1.69 18.82 15.44
N ARG A 112 0.35 18.77 15.41
CA ARG A 112 -0.51 19.88 15.83
C ARG A 112 -0.23 20.32 17.27
N LYS A 113 0.11 19.38 18.17
CA LYS A 113 0.47 19.71 19.55
C LYS A 113 1.83 20.41 19.65
N LEU A 114 2.80 20.01 18.83
CA LEU A 114 4.19 20.54 18.87
C LEU A 114 4.34 21.84 18.08
N ILE A 115 3.60 21.99 16.98
CA ILE A 115 3.61 23.15 16.08
C ILE A 115 2.17 23.54 15.71
N PRO A 116 1.45 24.24 16.63
CA PRO A 116 0.01 24.51 16.49
C PRO A 116 -0.41 25.27 15.24
N ASN A 117 0.49 26.08 14.67
CA ASN A 117 0.20 26.93 13.50
C ASN A 117 0.69 26.33 12.18
N ALA A 118 1.22 25.10 12.17
CA ALA A 118 1.67 24.45 10.93
C ALA A 118 0.49 24.11 10.03
N ALA A 119 0.67 24.25 8.71
CA ALA A 119 -0.27 23.73 7.74
C ALA A 119 -0.01 22.22 7.57
N ILE A 120 -0.97 21.39 7.96
CA ILE A 120 -0.83 19.93 7.99
C ILE A 120 -1.89 19.29 7.09
N GLY A 121 -1.46 18.67 6.00
CA GLY A 121 -2.29 17.81 5.16
C GLY A 121 -2.03 16.33 5.45
N PHE A 122 -3.08 15.51 5.38
CA PHE A 122 -2.98 14.06 5.40
C PHE A 122 -3.66 13.47 4.16
N PHE A 123 -3.06 12.46 3.53
CA PHE A 123 -3.68 11.72 2.43
C PHE A 123 -3.64 10.21 2.67
N LEU A 124 -4.80 9.56 2.57
CA LEU A 124 -4.92 8.10 2.71
C LEU A 124 -4.90 7.43 1.33
N HIS A 125 -3.91 6.57 1.07
CA HIS A 125 -3.80 5.90 -0.22
C HIS A 125 -4.67 4.64 -0.32
N ILE A 126 -4.93 3.99 0.81
CA ILE A 126 -5.78 2.81 0.92
C ILE A 126 -7.26 3.19 1.08
N PRO A 127 -8.21 2.24 0.94
CA PRO A 127 -9.61 2.50 1.23
C PRO A 127 -9.82 2.93 2.68
N PHE A 128 -10.85 3.74 2.92
CA PHE A 128 -11.36 3.98 4.28
C PHE A 128 -12.67 3.19 4.46
N PRO A 129 -12.75 2.25 5.41
CA PRO A 129 -13.89 1.34 5.51
C PRO A 129 -15.06 1.99 6.26
N SER A 130 -16.23 1.34 6.20
CA SER A 130 -17.42 1.79 6.94
C SER A 130 -17.21 1.77 8.46
N SER A 131 -18.04 2.53 9.19
CA SER A 131 -17.98 2.62 10.66
C SER A 131 -18.01 1.26 11.37
N GLU A 132 -18.73 0.28 10.82
CA GLU A 132 -18.87 -1.05 11.42
C GLU A 132 -17.54 -1.81 11.43
N ILE A 133 -16.71 -1.62 10.42
CA ILE A 133 -15.38 -2.23 10.36
C ILE A 133 -14.40 -1.46 11.24
N VAL A 134 -14.48 -0.12 11.27
CA VAL A 134 -13.63 0.70 12.15
C VAL A 134 -13.89 0.41 13.63
N ARG A 135 -15.14 0.06 14.01
CA ARG A 135 -15.47 -0.36 15.38
C ARG A 135 -14.69 -1.60 15.84
N CYS A 136 -14.31 -2.48 14.92
CA CYS A 136 -13.48 -3.64 15.22
C CYS A 136 -12.01 -3.28 15.51
N ILE A 137 -11.60 -2.01 15.32
CA ILE A 137 -10.25 -1.55 15.62
C ILE A 137 -10.13 -1.19 17.10
N TYR A 138 -9.16 -1.79 17.82
CA TYR A 138 -8.90 -1.48 19.23
C TYR A 138 -8.65 0.02 19.47
N ALA A 139 -7.70 0.59 18.72
CA ALA A 139 -7.31 2.00 18.83
C ALA A 139 -8.11 2.94 17.91
N ARG A 140 -9.34 2.57 17.55
CA ARG A 140 -10.17 3.30 16.56
C ARG A 140 -10.30 4.80 16.85
N GLU A 141 -10.57 5.18 18.09
CA GLU A 141 -10.78 6.58 18.47
C GLU A 141 -9.48 7.37 18.33
N GLN A 142 -8.37 6.80 18.79
CA GLN A 142 -7.05 7.44 18.71
C GLN A 142 -6.56 7.58 17.27
N ILE A 143 -6.88 6.64 16.38
CA ILE A 143 -6.61 6.78 14.94
C ILE A 143 -7.40 7.95 14.35
N LEU A 144 -8.70 8.03 14.64
CA LEU A 144 -9.55 9.11 14.13
C LEU A 144 -9.10 10.47 14.65
N GLU A 145 -8.84 10.59 15.96
CA GLU A 145 -8.26 11.79 16.57
C GLU A 145 -6.90 12.14 15.99
N GLY A 146 -6.09 11.11 15.66
CA GLY A 146 -4.84 11.24 14.93
C GLY A 146 -5.00 12.05 13.64
N LEU A 147 -5.96 11.63 12.81
CA LEU A 147 -6.28 12.25 11.53
C LEU A 147 -6.86 13.66 11.69
N LEU A 148 -7.66 13.89 12.74
CA LEU A 148 -8.26 15.20 13.05
C LEU A 148 -7.23 16.26 13.48
N GLY A 149 -5.96 15.90 13.67
CA GLY A 149 -4.88 16.88 13.85
C GLY A 149 -4.48 17.63 12.56
N ALA A 150 -4.88 17.13 11.40
CA ALA A 150 -4.65 17.76 10.10
C ALA A 150 -5.67 18.88 9.81
N ASP A 151 -5.27 19.85 8.98
CA ASP A 151 -6.17 20.86 8.41
C ASP A 151 -6.99 20.29 7.23
N LEU A 152 -6.40 19.34 6.50
CA LEU A 152 -7.02 18.67 5.36
C LEU A 152 -6.76 17.16 5.41
N VAL A 153 -7.82 16.36 5.32
CA VAL A 153 -7.77 14.90 5.17
C VAL A 153 -8.29 14.51 3.79
N GLY A 154 -7.40 13.98 2.95
CA GLY A 154 -7.69 13.59 1.57
C GLY A 154 -7.86 12.09 1.37
N PHE A 155 -8.77 11.71 0.47
CA PHE A 155 -9.10 10.32 0.12
C PHE A 155 -9.12 10.10 -1.39
N GLN A 156 -9.01 8.83 -1.81
CA GLN A 156 -9.07 8.45 -3.22
C GLN A 156 -10.45 8.59 -3.86
N THR A 157 -11.54 8.35 -3.10
CA THR A 157 -12.90 8.32 -3.64
C THR A 157 -13.91 8.97 -2.71
N TYR A 158 -15.06 9.38 -3.26
CA TYR A 158 -16.19 9.90 -2.49
C TYR A 158 -16.69 8.91 -1.44
N SER A 159 -16.68 7.61 -1.72
CA SER A 159 -17.17 6.60 -0.78
C SER A 159 -16.29 6.54 0.48
N PHE A 160 -14.97 6.58 0.32
CA PHE A 160 -14.03 6.55 1.44
C PHE A 160 -14.15 7.81 2.30
N MET A 161 -14.24 8.98 1.66
CA MET A 161 -14.48 10.24 2.35
C MET A 161 -15.78 10.21 3.15
N ARG A 162 -16.89 9.75 2.55
CA ARG A 162 -18.17 9.61 3.26
C ARG A 162 -18.11 8.65 4.44
N HIS A 163 -17.40 7.53 4.29
CA HIS A 163 -17.22 6.59 5.39
C HIS A 163 -16.43 7.22 6.54
N PHE A 164 -15.40 8.02 6.26
CA PHE A 164 -14.66 8.76 7.28
C PHE A 164 -15.54 9.76 8.03
N ILE A 165 -16.25 10.64 7.32
CA ILE A 165 -17.19 11.63 7.90
C ILE A 165 -18.21 10.93 8.81
N SER A 166 -18.86 9.87 8.30
CA SER A 166 -19.84 9.11 9.08
C SER A 166 -19.23 8.40 10.28
N THR A 167 -17.98 7.94 10.18
CA THR A 167 -17.30 7.22 11.27
C THR A 167 -16.91 8.18 12.38
N VAL A 168 -16.37 9.35 12.05
CA VAL A 168 -16.02 10.38 13.04
C VAL A 168 -17.27 10.84 13.79
N SER A 169 -18.36 11.15 13.07
CA SER A 169 -19.61 11.57 13.71
C SER A 169 -20.18 10.49 14.64
N ARG A 170 -20.15 9.21 14.23
CA ARG A 170 -20.71 8.09 15.03
C ARG A 170 -19.86 7.66 16.21
N LEU A 171 -18.54 7.77 16.12
CA LEU A 171 -17.62 7.26 17.14
C LEU A 171 -17.11 8.35 18.08
N LEU A 172 -16.85 9.54 17.57
CA LEU A 172 -16.33 10.67 18.37
C LEU A 172 -17.41 11.70 18.72
N GLY A 173 -18.59 11.64 18.08
CA GLY A 173 -19.69 12.56 18.37
C GLY A 173 -19.53 13.96 17.78
N TYR A 174 -18.52 14.20 16.95
CA TYR A 174 -18.34 15.51 16.29
C TYR A 174 -19.41 15.76 15.22
N GLU A 175 -19.78 17.03 15.06
CA GLU A 175 -20.62 17.48 13.96
C GLU A 175 -19.83 17.42 12.66
N ALA A 176 -20.38 16.72 11.68
CA ALA A 176 -19.74 16.51 10.39
C ALA A 176 -20.60 17.10 9.27
N THR A 177 -19.99 17.94 8.46
CA THR A 177 -20.57 18.50 7.24
C THR A 177 -20.01 17.78 6.02
N PRO A 178 -20.60 17.94 4.83
CA PRO A 178 -20.03 17.37 3.60
C PRO A 178 -18.60 17.86 3.29
N ASN A 179 -18.22 19.04 3.80
CA ASN A 179 -16.93 19.69 3.48
C ASN A 179 -15.88 19.51 4.60
N GLY A 180 -16.27 19.02 5.78
CA GLY A 180 -15.35 18.90 6.89
C GLY A 180 -16.01 18.54 8.21
N ILE A 181 -15.18 18.38 9.23
CA ILE A 181 -15.55 18.00 10.59
C ILE A 181 -15.31 19.20 11.50
N GLN A 182 -16.33 19.59 12.25
CA GLN A 182 -16.26 20.71 13.18
C GLN A 182 -15.73 20.22 14.52
N LEU A 183 -14.56 20.76 14.91
CA LEU A 183 -13.98 20.59 16.24
C LEU A 183 -14.34 21.82 17.08
N GLU A 184 -14.07 21.76 18.39
CA GLU A 184 -14.39 22.86 19.30
C GLU A 184 -13.77 24.21 18.87
N ASN A 185 -12.54 24.18 18.35
CA ASN A 185 -11.75 25.37 18.04
C ASN A 185 -11.26 25.44 16.58
N SER A 186 -11.62 24.47 15.73
CA SER A 186 -11.13 24.40 14.36
C SER A 186 -12.05 23.57 13.46
N VAL A 187 -11.81 23.63 12.15
CA VAL A 187 -12.52 22.82 11.17
C VAL A 187 -11.50 22.01 10.38
N VAL A 188 -11.69 20.70 10.35
CA VAL A 188 -10.88 19.78 9.54
C VAL A 188 -11.56 19.60 8.20
N SER A 189 -10.93 20.09 7.13
CA SER A 189 -11.47 19.92 5.77
C SER A 189 -11.27 18.48 5.29
N VAL A 190 -12.23 17.98 4.52
CA VAL A 190 -12.12 16.66 3.88
C VAL A 190 -12.25 16.79 2.37
N GLY A 191 -11.44 16.04 1.63
CA GLY A 191 -11.37 16.15 0.17
C GLY A 191 -11.12 14.84 -0.56
N ILE A 192 -11.37 14.87 -1.87
CA ILE A 192 -11.22 13.72 -2.76
C ILE A 192 -10.17 14.07 -3.80
N PHE A 193 -9.06 13.33 -3.78
CA PHE A 193 -7.93 13.54 -4.66
C PHE A 193 -7.48 12.19 -5.22
N PRO A 194 -8.17 11.67 -6.27
CA PRO A 194 -7.80 10.40 -6.87
C PRO A 194 -6.38 10.48 -7.44
N ILE A 195 -5.50 9.58 -7.00
CA ILE A 195 -4.12 9.56 -7.48
C ILE A 195 -4.06 9.12 -8.94
N GLY A 196 -3.37 9.92 -9.76
CA GLY A 196 -3.09 9.62 -11.16
C GLY A 196 -1.69 9.04 -11.37
N ILE A 197 -1.38 8.81 -12.64
CA ILE A 197 -0.03 8.48 -13.12
C ILE A 197 0.39 9.50 -14.17
N ASP A 198 1.70 9.69 -14.34
CA ASP A 198 2.25 10.50 -15.42
C ASP A 198 2.23 9.69 -16.73
N ILE A 199 1.19 9.91 -17.53
CA ILE A 199 0.95 9.18 -18.77
C ILE A 199 2.01 9.52 -19.82
N ASP A 200 2.46 10.77 -19.87
CA ASP A 200 3.41 11.24 -20.88
C ASP A 200 4.79 10.64 -20.64
N ALA A 201 5.27 10.66 -19.38
CA ALA A 201 6.53 10.04 -19.00
C ALA A 201 6.52 8.52 -19.23
N ILE A 202 5.39 7.84 -19.00
CA ILE A 202 5.25 6.41 -19.29
C ILE A 202 5.29 6.16 -20.79
N ASN A 203 4.57 6.95 -21.59
CA ASN A 203 4.54 6.80 -23.05
C ASN A 203 5.89 7.11 -23.70
N GLU A 204 6.65 8.05 -23.15
CA GLU A 204 8.03 8.31 -23.59
C GLU A 204 8.91 7.08 -23.37
N LYS A 205 8.94 6.52 -22.15
CA LYS A 205 9.73 5.33 -21.83
C LYS A 205 9.31 4.08 -22.63
N ARG A 206 8.04 3.96 -22.99
CA ARG A 206 7.57 2.86 -23.86
C ARG A 206 8.19 2.89 -25.26
N ARG A 207 8.64 4.05 -25.74
CA ARG A 207 9.28 4.21 -27.05
C ARG A 207 10.79 3.90 -27.02
N ASP A 208 11.35 3.60 -25.85
CA ASP A 208 12.75 3.23 -25.74
C ASP A 208 13.04 1.95 -26.55
N LYS A 209 14.18 1.94 -27.26
CA LYS A 209 14.59 0.82 -28.11
C LYS A 209 14.58 -0.52 -27.35
N LYS A 210 15.04 -0.52 -26.09
CA LYS A 210 15.04 -1.70 -25.22
C LYS A 210 13.64 -2.28 -25.02
N VAL A 211 12.63 -1.42 -24.82
CA VAL A 211 11.24 -1.86 -24.61
C VAL A 211 10.70 -2.46 -25.90
N ILE A 212 10.94 -1.80 -27.04
CA ILE A 212 10.50 -2.26 -28.37
C ILE A 212 11.14 -3.62 -28.72
N ASP A 213 12.42 -3.82 -28.41
CA ASP A 213 13.10 -5.09 -28.69
C ASP A 213 12.54 -6.23 -27.82
N ILE A 214 12.24 -5.96 -26.53
CA ILE A 214 11.58 -6.93 -25.65
C ILE A 214 10.16 -7.24 -26.15
N GLU A 215 9.40 -6.22 -26.58
CA GLU A 215 8.06 -6.36 -27.13
C GLU A 215 8.05 -7.29 -28.35
N LYS A 216 8.97 -7.10 -29.31
CA LYS A 216 9.10 -7.97 -30.49
C LYS A 216 9.37 -9.42 -30.12
N ASN A 217 10.30 -9.65 -29.19
CA ASN A 217 10.61 -11.01 -28.72
C ASN A 217 9.40 -11.69 -28.07
N LEU A 218 8.57 -10.93 -27.33
CA LEU A 218 7.34 -11.44 -26.74
C LEU A 218 6.28 -11.76 -27.80
N LEU A 219 6.13 -10.91 -28.81
CA LEU A 219 5.21 -11.13 -29.94
C LEU A 219 5.59 -12.36 -30.75
N GLU A 220 6.87 -12.57 -31.03
CA GLU A 220 7.36 -13.76 -31.72
C GLU A 220 7.15 -15.03 -30.90
N LYS A 221 7.46 -14.99 -29.59
CA LYS A 221 7.32 -16.14 -28.69
C LYS A 221 5.87 -16.60 -28.53
N TYR A 222 4.93 -15.66 -28.49
CA TYR A 222 3.50 -15.92 -28.29
C TYR A 222 2.68 -15.70 -29.58
N ALA A 223 3.31 -15.86 -30.75
CA ALA A 223 2.68 -15.66 -32.03
C ALA A 223 1.40 -16.49 -32.19
N GLY A 224 0.31 -15.83 -32.59
CA GLY A 224 -1.01 -16.46 -32.75
C GLY A 224 -1.77 -16.71 -31.44
N MET A 225 -1.21 -16.32 -30.29
CA MET A 225 -1.86 -16.43 -28.98
C MET A 225 -2.31 -15.06 -28.46
N LYS A 226 -3.30 -15.05 -27.59
CA LYS A 226 -3.73 -13.87 -26.83
C LYS A 226 -3.10 -13.87 -25.45
N LEU A 227 -2.50 -12.75 -25.08
CA LEU A 227 -1.87 -12.58 -23.77
C LEU A 227 -2.82 -11.89 -22.81
N ILE A 228 -2.93 -12.45 -21.62
CA ILE A 228 -3.56 -11.82 -20.46
C ILE A 228 -2.45 -11.57 -19.45
N ILE A 229 -2.32 -10.34 -18.98
CA ILE A 229 -1.24 -9.96 -18.06
C ILE A 229 -1.83 -9.51 -16.73
N GLY A 230 -1.30 -10.07 -15.65
CA GLY A 230 -1.55 -9.62 -14.29
C GLY A 230 -0.24 -9.27 -13.61
N ARG A 231 -0.16 -8.10 -12.97
CA ARG A 231 0.93 -7.74 -12.07
C ARG A 231 0.33 -7.27 -10.76
N ASP A 232 0.48 -8.09 -9.72
CA ASP A 232 -0.14 -7.85 -8.43
C ASP A 232 0.82 -8.18 -7.30
N LYS A 233 0.66 -7.54 -6.15
CA LYS A 233 1.25 -8.05 -4.92
C LYS A 233 0.54 -9.34 -4.54
N ASN A 234 1.27 -10.31 -4.03
CA ASN A 234 0.68 -11.57 -3.62
C ASN A 234 0.05 -11.49 -2.22
N ASP A 235 -0.94 -10.60 -2.09
CA ASP A 235 -1.70 -10.42 -0.85
C ASP A 235 -3.14 -10.94 -0.99
N TYR A 236 -3.84 -11.05 0.12
CA TYR A 236 -5.23 -11.50 0.17
C TYR A 236 -6.22 -10.50 -0.45
N VAL A 237 -5.79 -9.29 -0.76
CA VAL A 237 -6.63 -8.18 -1.23
C VAL A 237 -6.67 -8.13 -2.76
N LYS A 238 -5.55 -8.41 -3.45
CA LYS A 238 -5.44 -8.33 -4.91
C LYS A 238 -6.11 -9.48 -5.66
N GLY A 239 -6.55 -10.53 -4.95
CA GLY A 239 -7.42 -11.55 -5.52
C GLY A 239 -6.77 -12.41 -6.62
N VAL A 240 -5.44 -12.57 -6.60
CA VAL A 240 -4.69 -13.39 -7.58
C VAL A 240 -5.27 -14.81 -7.69
N ARG A 241 -5.65 -15.42 -6.57
CA ARG A 241 -6.32 -16.73 -6.54
C ARG A 241 -7.63 -16.76 -7.33
N HIS A 242 -8.47 -15.73 -7.16
CA HIS A 242 -9.74 -15.64 -7.88
C HIS A 242 -9.50 -15.46 -9.38
N LYS A 243 -8.51 -14.65 -9.76
CA LYS A 243 -8.12 -14.47 -11.17
C LYS A 243 -7.71 -15.80 -11.82
N LEU A 244 -6.83 -16.55 -11.16
CA LEU A 244 -6.39 -17.87 -11.63
C LEU A 244 -7.53 -18.89 -11.67
N ALA A 245 -8.42 -18.91 -10.66
CA ALA A 245 -9.56 -19.81 -10.63
C ALA A 245 -10.57 -19.48 -11.74
N SER A 246 -10.79 -18.20 -12.02
CA SER A 246 -11.61 -17.73 -13.14
C SER A 246 -11.00 -18.11 -14.48
N PHE A 247 -9.67 -18.03 -14.62
CA PHE A 247 -8.96 -18.48 -15.82
C PHE A 247 -9.09 -19.99 -16.04
N GLU A 248 -8.97 -20.78 -14.96
CA GLU A 248 -9.22 -22.23 -15.02
C GLU A 248 -10.67 -22.52 -15.47
N LYS A 249 -11.65 -21.79 -14.92
CA LYS A 249 -13.05 -21.94 -15.32
C LYS A 249 -13.27 -21.55 -16.78
N PHE A 250 -12.66 -20.47 -17.25
CA PHE A 250 -12.69 -20.03 -18.64
C PHE A 250 -12.22 -21.14 -19.59
N LEU A 251 -11.06 -21.75 -19.33
CA LEU A 251 -10.54 -22.85 -20.16
C LEU A 251 -11.40 -24.12 -20.11
N LYS A 252 -12.10 -24.38 -19.00
CA LYS A 252 -13.08 -25.48 -18.90
C LYS A 252 -14.32 -25.22 -19.72
N THR A 253 -14.84 -24.00 -19.67
CA THR A 253 -16.08 -23.60 -20.34
C THR A 253 -15.88 -23.44 -21.85
N TYR A 254 -14.71 -22.97 -22.26
CA TYR A 254 -14.37 -22.71 -23.66
C TYR A 254 -13.06 -23.40 -24.07
N PRO A 255 -13.10 -24.73 -24.31
CA PRO A 255 -11.92 -25.51 -24.69
C PRO A 255 -11.23 -25.03 -25.98
N GLU A 256 -11.95 -24.31 -26.86
CA GLU A 256 -11.42 -23.76 -28.12
C GLU A 256 -10.31 -22.72 -27.94
N TRP A 257 -10.14 -22.19 -26.72
CA TRP A 257 -9.07 -21.26 -26.34
C TRP A 257 -7.83 -21.95 -25.79
N ILE A 258 -7.88 -23.25 -25.53
CA ILE A 258 -6.71 -24.03 -25.12
C ILE A 258 -5.69 -23.99 -26.27
N GLY A 259 -4.47 -23.53 -25.98
CA GLY A 259 -3.41 -23.33 -26.98
C GLY A 259 -3.45 -21.98 -27.69
N LYS A 260 -4.47 -21.14 -27.43
CA LYS A 260 -4.61 -19.80 -28.04
C LYS A 260 -4.53 -18.65 -27.05
N VAL A 261 -4.48 -18.92 -25.75
CA VAL A 261 -4.48 -17.91 -24.70
C VAL A 261 -3.41 -18.24 -23.65
N VAL A 262 -2.69 -17.23 -23.17
CA VAL A 262 -1.70 -17.38 -22.09
C VAL A 262 -1.94 -16.30 -21.04
N LEU A 263 -1.96 -16.70 -19.78
CA LEU A 263 -1.96 -15.79 -18.63
C LEU A 263 -0.55 -15.64 -18.08
N ILE A 264 0.02 -14.44 -18.17
CA ILE A 264 1.28 -14.08 -17.51
C ILE A 264 0.92 -13.37 -16.19
N GLN A 265 1.15 -14.04 -15.06
CA GLN A 265 0.93 -13.45 -13.74
C GLN A 265 2.28 -13.21 -13.05
N VAL A 266 2.62 -11.93 -12.91
CA VAL A 266 3.72 -11.44 -12.08
C VAL A 266 3.18 -11.20 -10.68
N ALA A 267 3.74 -11.90 -9.70
CA ALA A 267 3.36 -11.80 -8.30
C ALA A 267 4.56 -11.28 -7.50
N LEU A 268 4.43 -10.06 -6.97
CA LEU A 268 5.46 -9.48 -6.10
C LEU A 268 5.36 -10.14 -4.72
N SER A 269 6.48 -10.71 -4.26
CA SER A 269 6.59 -11.28 -2.92
C SER A 269 6.30 -10.23 -1.86
N THR A 270 5.49 -10.58 -0.88
CA THR A 270 5.23 -9.78 0.32
C THR A 270 5.94 -10.40 1.51
N VAL A 271 6.24 -9.63 2.56
CA VAL A 271 6.86 -10.14 3.80
C VAL A 271 5.95 -11.14 4.52
N GLU A 272 4.64 -11.04 4.28
CA GLU A 272 3.64 -12.01 4.71
C GLU A 272 3.63 -13.19 3.73
N GLN A 273 4.35 -14.28 4.04
CA GLN A 273 4.24 -15.53 3.28
C GLN A 273 4.02 -16.73 4.20
N ASN A 274 3.09 -17.59 3.80
CA ASN A 274 3.38 -19.01 3.51
C ASN A 274 2.14 -19.72 2.93
N GLU A 275 0.94 -19.42 3.40
CA GLU A 275 -0.27 -20.16 2.98
C GLU A 275 -0.81 -19.74 1.61
N LEU A 276 -0.96 -18.43 1.38
CA LEU A 276 -1.52 -17.93 0.11
C LEU A 276 -0.63 -18.31 -1.07
N GLU A 277 0.68 -18.27 -0.88
CA GLU A 277 1.67 -18.63 -1.88
C GLU A 277 1.60 -20.09 -2.28
N CYS A 278 1.56 -20.97 -1.29
CA CYS A 278 1.35 -22.39 -1.54
C CYS A 278 0.06 -22.62 -2.34
N GLN A 279 -1.03 -21.94 -1.98
CA GLN A 279 -2.31 -22.07 -2.69
C GLN A 279 -2.26 -21.55 -4.13
N VAL A 280 -1.60 -20.41 -4.37
CA VAL A 280 -1.42 -19.85 -5.71
C VAL A 280 -0.56 -20.77 -6.57
N SER A 281 0.59 -21.22 -6.05
CA SER A 281 1.49 -22.14 -6.75
C SER A 281 0.81 -23.48 -7.07
N ASN A 282 0.04 -24.03 -6.14
CA ASN A 282 -0.75 -25.24 -6.37
C ASN A 282 -1.81 -25.04 -7.46
N LEU A 283 -2.46 -23.87 -7.50
CA LEU A 283 -3.45 -23.55 -8.52
C LEU A 283 -2.81 -23.41 -9.90
N VAL A 284 -1.66 -22.74 -10.00
CA VAL A 284 -0.87 -22.63 -11.23
C VAL A 284 -0.46 -24.02 -11.72
N ALA A 285 0.10 -24.85 -10.84
CA ALA A 285 0.51 -26.21 -11.17
C ALA A 285 -0.67 -27.05 -11.69
N ARG A 286 -1.84 -26.95 -11.03
CA ARG A 286 -3.07 -27.63 -11.44
C ARG A 286 -3.56 -27.20 -12.83
N ILE A 287 -3.55 -25.91 -13.13
CA ILE A 287 -3.97 -25.39 -14.44
C ILE A 287 -3.01 -25.88 -15.52
N ASN A 288 -1.71 -25.74 -15.29
CA ASN A 288 -0.68 -26.14 -16.25
C ASN A 288 -0.65 -27.65 -16.49
N SER A 289 -0.87 -28.48 -15.46
CA SER A 289 -0.91 -29.93 -15.64
C SER A 289 -2.14 -30.40 -16.42
N ARG A 290 -3.27 -29.68 -16.29
CA ARG A 290 -4.55 -30.07 -16.89
C ARG A 290 -4.71 -29.58 -18.33
N PHE A 291 -4.23 -28.38 -18.63
CA PHE A 291 -4.45 -27.73 -19.93
C PHE A 291 -3.16 -27.49 -20.71
N GLY A 292 -1.98 -27.70 -20.09
CA GLY A 292 -0.69 -27.56 -20.75
C GLY A 292 -0.31 -28.75 -21.61
N SER A 293 0.63 -28.52 -22.52
CA SER A 293 1.27 -29.53 -23.36
C SER A 293 2.76 -29.23 -23.48
N LEU A 294 3.53 -30.07 -24.17
CA LEU A 294 4.98 -29.89 -24.37
C LEU A 294 5.37 -28.51 -24.93
N GLY A 295 4.51 -27.92 -25.78
CA GLY A 295 4.75 -26.61 -26.39
C GLY A 295 3.85 -25.49 -25.86
N TYR A 296 3.01 -25.76 -24.85
CA TYR A 296 2.00 -24.81 -24.40
C TYR A 296 1.89 -24.79 -22.87
N THR A 297 2.14 -23.62 -22.29
CA THR A 297 1.96 -23.36 -20.87
C THR A 297 0.86 -22.31 -20.69
N PRO A 298 -0.35 -22.68 -20.22
CA PRO A 298 -1.47 -21.75 -20.07
C PRO A 298 -1.19 -20.60 -19.10
N VAL A 299 -0.45 -20.86 -18.02
CA VAL A 299 -0.14 -19.86 -16.98
C VAL A 299 1.37 -19.77 -16.77
N VAL A 300 1.94 -18.60 -17.07
CA VAL A 300 3.32 -18.24 -16.73
C VAL A 300 3.30 -17.45 -15.43
N TYR A 301 3.75 -18.07 -14.34
CA TYR A 301 3.77 -17.46 -13.02
C TYR A 301 5.20 -17.02 -12.66
N LEU A 302 5.38 -15.73 -12.38
CA LEU A 302 6.67 -15.14 -12.02
C LEU A 302 6.59 -14.58 -10.60
N GLN A 303 7.28 -15.23 -9.66
CA GLN A 303 7.38 -14.79 -8.26
C GLN A 303 8.66 -13.95 -8.05
N GLN A 304 8.78 -12.87 -8.81
CA GLN A 304 9.91 -11.94 -8.69
C GLN A 304 9.48 -10.56 -9.20
N ASP A 305 10.21 -9.53 -8.77
CA ASP A 305 10.08 -8.24 -9.45
C ASP A 305 10.69 -8.32 -10.84
N ILE A 306 10.07 -7.63 -11.78
CA ILE A 306 10.53 -7.57 -13.17
C ILE A 306 11.08 -6.17 -13.45
N PRO A 307 12.15 -6.05 -14.25
CA PRO A 307 12.63 -4.75 -14.71
C PRO A 307 11.50 -3.90 -15.30
N TYR A 308 11.58 -2.59 -15.07
CA TYR A 308 10.53 -1.67 -15.48
C TYR A 308 10.29 -1.70 -16.99
N GLU A 309 11.35 -1.88 -17.78
CA GLU A 309 11.31 -2.02 -19.23
C GLU A 309 10.54 -3.27 -19.68
N GLN A 310 10.72 -4.40 -18.98
CA GLN A 310 9.95 -5.63 -19.23
C GLN A 310 8.47 -5.43 -18.89
N TYR A 311 8.17 -4.72 -17.79
CA TYR A 311 6.80 -4.40 -17.43
C TYR A 311 6.12 -3.52 -18.48
N LEU A 312 6.80 -2.49 -18.98
CA LEU A 312 6.28 -1.64 -20.05
C LEU A 312 6.06 -2.39 -21.36
N ALA A 313 6.98 -3.31 -21.70
CA ALA A 313 6.82 -4.18 -22.87
C ALA A 313 5.58 -5.05 -22.71
N LEU A 314 5.40 -5.72 -21.57
CA LEU A 314 4.21 -6.52 -21.27
C LEU A 314 2.92 -5.70 -21.44
N LEU A 315 2.85 -4.48 -20.90
CA LEU A 315 1.67 -3.61 -21.06
C LEU A 315 1.39 -3.17 -22.51
N THR A 316 2.35 -3.32 -23.41
CA THR A 316 2.25 -2.87 -24.81
C THR A 316 1.81 -3.99 -25.74
N VAL A 317 2.21 -5.23 -25.45
CA VAL A 317 1.86 -6.40 -26.27
C VAL A 317 0.34 -6.62 -26.24
N ASN A 318 -0.32 -6.41 -27.40
CA ASN A 318 -1.76 -6.59 -27.62
C ASN A 318 -2.02 -7.34 -28.93
#